data_AF-A0A176YZV7-F1
#
_entry.id   AF-A0A176YZV7-F1
#
_cell.length_a   1.000
_cell.length_b   1.000
_cell.length_c   1.000
_cell.angle_alpha   90.00
_cell.angle_beta   90.00
_cell.angle_gamma   90.00
#
_symmetry.space_group_name_H-M   'P 1'
#
loop_
_entity.id
_entity.type
_entity.pdbx_description
1 polymer ?
#
loop_
_entity_poly.entity_id
_entity_poly.type
_entity_poly.pdbx_seq_one_letter_code
_entity_poly.pdbx_strand_id
1 'polypeptide(L)' 'MAEIGDLATTKHPQLEDKNVLKRRLDEAAKPIDPAFLALSPQCGFASVVEGYLITEADQRAKLALVVQTAGEYWGTV' A
#
# COMPACT_ATOMS: atom_id res chain seq x y z
N MET A 1 0.90 7.37 15.40
CA MET A 1 0.90 7.17 13.94
C MET A 1 0.49 5.72 13.72
N ALA A 2 -0.65 5.47 13.09
CA ALA A 2 -1.04 4.10 12.74
C ALA A 2 -0.65 3.89 11.27
N GLU A 3 0.18 2.90 11.02
CA GLU A 3 0.61 2.53 9.68
C GLU A 3 -0.19 1.33 9.20
N ILE A 4 -0.78 1.41 8.00
CA ILE A 4 -1.48 0.28 7.40
C ILE A 4 -0.50 -0.51 6.53
N GLY A 5 0.45 -1.16 7.17
CA GLY A 5 1.48 -2.00 6.55
C GLY A 5 0.99 -3.40 6.15
N ASP A 6 -0.30 -3.60 5.86
CA ASP A 6 -0.85 -4.92 5.49
C ASP A 6 -1.46 -4.96 4.07
N LEU A 7 -1.25 -3.89 3.31
CA LEU A 7 -2.07 -3.59 2.15
C LEU A 7 -1.43 -3.87 0.79
N ALA A 8 -0.11 -3.86 0.69
CA ALA A 8 0.57 -4.27 -0.54
C ALA A 8 1.67 -5.31 -0.29
N THR A 9 1.44 -6.56 -0.69
CA THR A 9 2.42 -7.63 -0.55
C THR A 9 3.63 -7.34 -1.42
N THR A 10 4.82 -7.39 -0.84
CA THR A 10 6.08 -7.21 -1.57
C THR A 10 6.64 -8.51 -2.14
N LYS A 11 5.88 -9.60 -1.98
CA LYS A 11 6.32 -10.98 -2.26
C LYS A 11 5.71 -11.55 -3.54
N HIS A 12 4.65 -10.92 -4.06
CA HIS A 12 3.93 -11.36 -5.25
C HIS A 12 3.75 -10.19 -6.23
N PRO A 13 3.78 -10.44 -7.56
CA PRO A 13 3.66 -9.38 -8.57
C PRO A 13 2.23 -8.83 -8.70
N GLN A 14 1.21 -9.56 -8.22
CA GLN A 14 -0.19 -9.15 -8.29
C GLN A 14 -0.39 -7.78 -7.61
N LEU A 15 -0.98 -6.84 -8.36
CA LEU A 15 -1.42 -5.57 -7.80
C LEU A 15 -2.69 -5.74 -6.97
N GLU A 16 -2.75 -4.99 -5.89
CA GLU A 16 -3.88 -4.99 -4.99
C GLU A 16 -5.03 -4.14 -5.53
N ASP A 17 -6.26 -4.52 -5.17
CA ASP A 17 -7.44 -3.76 -5.54
C ASP A 17 -7.49 -2.47 -4.71
N LYS A 18 -7.44 -1.33 -5.41
CA LYS A 18 -7.48 0.00 -4.81
C LYS A 18 -8.69 0.22 -3.90
N ASN A 19 -9.86 -0.31 -4.25
CA ASN A 19 -11.06 -0.17 -3.43
C ASN A 19 -10.91 -0.91 -2.10
N VAL A 20 -10.22 -2.05 -2.12
CA VAL A 20 -9.89 -2.78 -0.89
C VAL A 20 -8.94 -1.94 -0.03
N LEU A 21 -7.93 -1.30 -0.64
CA LEU A 21 -7.00 -0.42 0.07
C LEU A 21 -7.74 0.73 0.79
N LYS A 22 -8.62 1.44 0.06
CA LYS A 22 -9.41 2.55 0.60
C LYS A 22 -10.33 2.10 1.73
N ARG A 23 -11.01 0.97 1.57
CA ARG A 23 -11.86 0.41 2.63
C ARG A 23 -11.05 0.11 3.90
N ARG A 24 -9.82 -0.39 3.80
CA ARG A 24 -8.98 -0.61 5.00
C ARG A 24 -8.50 0.71 5.62
N LEU A 25 -8.23 1.73 4.81
CA LEU A 25 -7.96 3.09 5.31
C LEU A 25 -9.14 3.63 6.11
N ASP A 26 -10.37 3.49 5.60
CA ASP A 26 -11.59 3.92 6.31
C ASP A 26 -11.77 3.18 7.65
N GLU A 27 -11.50 1.87 7.67
CA GLU A 27 -11.56 1.08 8.90
C GLU A 27 -10.51 1.54 9.93
N ALA A 28 -9.29 1.84 9.48
CA ALA A 28 -8.21 2.33 10.34
C ALA A 28 -8.42 3.78 10.80
N ALA A 29 -9.22 4.56 10.07
CA ALA A 29 -9.60 5.92 10.43
C ALA A 29 -10.75 5.98 11.45
N LYS A 30 -11.43 4.87 11.75
CA LYS A 30 -12.51 4.87 12.76
C LYS A 30 -12.10 5.44 14.13
N PRO A 31 -10.93 5.11 14.70
CA PRO A 31 -10.52 5.63 16.00
C PRO A 31 -9.67 6.91 15.96
N ILE A 32 -9.20 7.36 14.79
CA ILE A 32 -8.26 8.50 14.68
C ILE A 32 -8.54 9.35 13.43
N ASP A 33 -8.19 10.63 13.49
CA ASP A 33 -8.28 11.50 12.31
C ASP A 33 -7.44 10.93 11.14
N PRO A 34 -8.00 10.81 9.91
CA PRO A 34 -7.28 10.40 8.72
C PRO A 34 -5.98 11.16 8.45
N ALA A 35 -5.84 12.40 8.94
CA ALA A 35 -4.61 13.19 8.83
C ALA A 35 -3.42 12.57 9.59
N PHE A 36 -3.66 11.64 10.53
CA PHE A 36 -2.63 10.91 11.27
C PHE A 36 -2.33 9.51 10.72
N LEU A 37 -2.93 9.15 9.57
CA LEU A 37 -2.70 7.89 8.88
C LEU A 37 -1.69 8.06 7.74
N ALA A 38 -1.00 6.96 7.44
CA ALA A 38 -0.13 6.85 6.28
C ALA A 38 -0.38 5.52 5.56
N LEU A 39 -0.19 5.53 4.24
CA LEU A 39 -0.26 4.34 3.39
C LEU A 39 1.14 3.96 2.91
N SER A 40 1.52 2.71 3.12
CA SER A 40 2.82 2.15 2.71
C SER A 40 2.70 0.68 2.28
N PRO A 41 3.69 0.14 1.55
CA PRO A 41 3.80 -1.30 1.33
C PRO A 41 4.03 -2.09 2.63
N GLN A 42 3.79 -3.40 2.60
CA GLN A 42 3.90 -4.25 3.79
C GLN A 42 5.32 -4.34 4.37
N CYS A 43 6.30 -4.37 3.48
CA CYS A 43 7.71 -4.46 3.82
C CYS A 43 8.51 -3.75 2.74
N GLY A 44 9.83 -3.70 2.88
CA GLY A 44 10.70 -3.35 1.75
C GLY A 44 10.70 -4.45 0.68
N PHE A 45 11.10 -4.09 -0.54
CA PHE A 45 11.28 -5.04 -1.66
C PHE A 45 12.62 -5.80 -1.60
N ALA A 46 13.47 -5.50 -0.62
CA ALA A 46 14.83 -6.04 -0.52
C ALA A 46 14.89 -7.48 0.06
N SER A 47 13.82 -7.96 0.68
CA SER A 47 13.74 -9.30 1.28
C SER A 47 13.30 -10.34 0.23
N VAL A 48 14.14 -10.54 -0.79
CA VAL A 48 13.95 -11.59 -1.80
C VAL A 48 14.44 -12.92 -1.22
N VAL A 49 13.51 -13.68 -0.61
CA VAL A 49 13.71 -15.10 -0.32
C VAL A 49 13.42 -15.88 -1.59
N GLU A 50 14.23 -16.90 -1.89
CA GLU A 50 14.09 -17.78 -3.05
C GLU A 50 12.63 -18.24 -3.21
N GLY A 51 11.97 -17.83 -4.30
CA GLY A 51 10.54 -18.07 -4.55
C GLY A 51 9.67 -16.82 -4.70
N TYR A 52 10.14 -15.63 -4.31
CA TYR A 52 9.44 -14.35 -4.53
C TYR A 52 9.96 -13.64 -5.79
N LEU A 53 9.42 -14.01 -6.95
CA LEU A 53 9.73 -13.36 -8.22
C LEU A 53 8.92 -12.07 -8.36
N ILE A 54 9.46 -10.96 -7.86
CA ILE A 54 8.95 -9.62 -8.10
C ILE A 54 9.96 -8.84 -8.95
N THR A 55 9.54 -8.36 -10.11
CA THR A 55 10.40 -7.58 -11.01
C THR A 55 10.46 -6.12 -10.57
N GLU A 56 11.44 -5.37 -11.06
CA GLU A 56 11.50 -3.92 -10.83
C GLU A 56 10.22 -3.21 -11.34
N ALA A 57 9.65 -3.69 -12.45
CA ALA A 57 8.40 -3.17 -12.99
C ALA A 57 7.23 -3.37 -12.01
N ASP A 58 7.14 -4.54 -11.37
CA ASP A 58 6.12 -4.83 -10.36
C ASP A 58 6.31 -3.94 -9.11
N GLN A 59 7.55 -3.72 -8.69
CA GLN A 59 7.86 -2.81 -7.57
C GLN A 59 7.40 -1.38 -7.88
N ARG A 60 7.71 -0.87 -9.09
CA ARG A 60 7.26 0.45 -9.55
C ARG A 60 5.75 0.53 -9.64
N ALA A 61 5.08 -0.50 -10.15
CA ALA A 61 3.63 -0.56 -10.24
C ALA A 61 2.97 -0.54 -8.84
N LYS A 62 3.53 -1.25 -7.87
CA LYS A 62 3.06 -1.22 -6.48
C LYS A 62 3.25 0.14 -5.81
N LEU A 63 4.39 0.79 -6.02
CA LEU A 63 4.62 2.15 -5.52
C LEU A 63 3.66 3.16 -6.18
N ALA A 64 3.42 3.04 -7.48
CA ALA A 64 2.45 3.87 -8.18
C ALA A 64 1.03 3.67 -7.64
N LEU A 65 0.63 2.43 -7.35
CA LEU A 65 -0.64 2.12 -6.72
C LEU A 65 -0.77 2.80 -5.34
N VAL A 66 0.27 2.75 -4.51
CA VAL A 66 0.29 3.44 -3.21
C VAL A 66 0.06 4.95 -3.38
N VAL A 67 0.86 5.60 -4.24
CA VAL A 67 0.76 7.04 -4.49
C VAL A 67 -0.62 7.42 -5.01
N GLN A 68 -1.13 6.68 -5.99
CA GLN A 68 -2.44 6.97 -6.58
C GLN A 68 -3.58 6.77 -5.56
N THR A 69 -3.51 5.71 -4.76
CA THR A 69 -4.51 5.43 -3.73
C THR A 69 -4.52 6.51 -2.66
N ALA A 70 -3.35 6.91 -2.18
CA ALA A 70 -3.21 7.99 -1.22
C ALA A 70 -3.74 9.31 -1.79
N GLY A 71 -3.35 9.63 -3.02
CA GLY A 71 -3.84 10.80 -3.73
C GLY A 71 -5.36 10.89 -3.82
N GLU A 72 -6.00 9.78 -4.19
CA GLU A 72 -7.46 9.69 -4.26
C GLU A 72 -8.15 9.70 -2.88
N TYR A 73 -7.47 9.24 -1.82
CA TYR A 73 -8.03 9.17 -0.47
C TYR A 73 -7.98 10.51 0.26
N TRP A 74 -6.83 11.18 0.22
CA TRP A 74 -6.62 12.49 0.88
C TRP A 74 -6.89 13.70 -0.05
N GLY A 75 -7.14 13.48 -1.34
CA GLY A 75 -7.47 14.55 -2.29
C GLY A 75 -6.27 15.43 -2.66
N THR A 76 -5.05 14.87 -2.71
CA THR A 76 -3.78 15.60 -2.85
C THR A 76 -3.13 15.49 -4.24
N VAL A 77 -3.90 15.21 -5.30
CA VAL A 77 -3.39 15.13 -6.69
C VAL A 77 -4.23 15.96 -7.63
#